data_AF-A0A372QSQ1-F1
#
_entry.id   AF-A0A372QSQ1-F1
#
_cell.length_a   1.000
_cell.length_b   1.000
_cell.length_c   1.000
_cell.angle_alpha   90.00
_cell.angle_beta   90.00
_cell.angle_gamma   90.00
#
_symmetry.space_group_name_H-M   'P 1'
#
loop_
_entity.id
_entity.type
_entity.pdbx_description
1 polymer ?
#
loop_
_entity_poly.entity_id
_entity_poly.type
_entity_poly.pdbx_seq_one_letter_code
_entity_poly.pdbx_strand_id
1 'polypeptide(L)'
;MPVLSPNNELNAFSILMNNSRKLLLFQHCTEYNGHNQLFNEIIELFQSQKVGWMDGTYNTIGKLFLNRITDTLWYIDPHLSTLNARSYHLPILFTQLKTYRDGKVYNKSYHTSYHKKNPLLQQKLSHLSSSLELSIGQLWANDDIWNQVMPAILILVENLKKYAKYLITTATA
;
A
#
# COMPACT_ATOMS: atom_id res chain seq x y z
N MET A 1 16.20 59.42 2.76
CA MET A 1 16.70 58.17 2.17
C MET A 1 15.77 57.05 2.61
N PRO A 2 14.84 56.56 1.77
CA PRO A 2 14.02 55.43 2.13
C PRO A 2 14.82 54.13 1.93
N VAL A 3 14.83 53.29 2.96
CA VAL A 3 15.35 51.93 2.92
C VAL A 3 14.38 51.09 2.09
N LEU A 4 14.87 50.49 1.01
CA LEU A 4 14.13 49.50 0.23
C LEU A 4 13.89 48.26 1.09
N SER A 5 12.62 47.96 1.39
CA SER A 5 12.22 46.64 1.90
C SER A 5 12.57 45.56 0.87
N PRO A 6 12.99 44.35 1.30
CA PRO A 6 13.18 43.26 0.37
C PRO A 6 11.80 42.86 -0.17
N ASN A 7 11.57 43.13 -1.45
CA ASN A 7 10.41 42.63 -2.15
C ASN A 7 10.36 41.10 -1.99
N ASN A 8 9.32 40.61 -1.31
CA ASN A 8 8.88 39.22 -1.27
C ASN A 8 8.35 38.79 -2.65
N GLU A 9 9.11 39.04 -3.71
CA GLU A 9 8.80 38.52 -5.02
C GLU A 9 9.06 37.01 -5.00
N LEU A 10 8.00 36.24 -5.21
CA LEU A 10 8.06 34.84 -5.57
C LEU A 10 8.93 34.69 -6.82
N ASN A 11 10.24 34.55 -6.63
CA ASN A 11 11.19 34.30 -7.70
C ASN A 11 10.85 32.94 -8.34
N ALA A 12 10.96 32.80 -9.66
CA ALA A 12 10.80 31.54 -10.38
C ALA A 12 11.53 30.36 -9.69
N PHE A 13 12.71 30.60 -9.11
CA PHE A 13 13.41 29.60 -8.29
C PHE A 13 12.64 29.17 -7.04
N SER A 14 12.02 30.11 -6.32
CA SER A 14 11.17 29.79 -5.16
C SER A 14 9.92 29.02 -5.56
N ILE A 15 9.34 29.32 -6.73
CA ILE A 15 8.19 28.59 -7.29
C ILE A 15 8.60 27.16 -7.67
N LEU A 16 9.74 27.00 -8.34
CA LEU A 16 10.30 25.68 -8.69
C LEU A 16 10.64 24.86 -7.43
N MET A 17 11.27 25.49 -6.44
CA MET A 17 11.63 24.85 -5.16
C MET A 17 10.40 24.47 -4.32
N ASN A 18 9.33 25.26 -4.38
CA ASN A 18 8.08 24.92 -3.72
C ASN A 18 7.31 23.82 -4.45
N ASN A 19 7.38 23.79 -5.79
CA ASN A 19 6.77 22.74 -6.60
C ASN A 19 7.49 21.39 -6.49
N SER A 20 8.81 21.35 -6.32
CA SER A 20 9.55 20.08 -6.11
C SER A 20 9.20 19.40 -4.79
N ARG A 21 8.87 20.20 -3.76
CA ARG A 21 8.44 19.72 -2.44
C ARG A 21 6.97 19.28 -2.39
N LYS A 22 6.22 19.48 -3.48
CA LYS A 22 4.80 19.13 -3.55
C LYS A 22 4.67 17.63 -3.79
N LEU A 23 3.96 16.94 -2.90
CA LEU A 23 3.66 15.52 -3.07
C LEU A 23 2.92 15.31 -4.40
N LEU A 24 3.53 14.52 -5.29
CA LEU A 24 2.91 14.18 -6.56
C LEU A 24 1.92 13.03 -6.34
N LEU A 25 0.67 13.27 -6.72
CA LEU A 25 -0.42 12.31 -6.55
C LEU A 25 -0.39 11.29 -7.69
N PHE A 26 -0.55 10.01 -7.35
CA PHE A 26 -0.74 8.95 -8.34
C PHE A 26 -2.04 9.18 -9.10
N GLN A 27 -1.98 9.02 -10.42
CA GLN A 27 -3.18 9.04 -11.23
C GLN A 27 -3.98 7.75 -10.97
N HIS A 28 -5.28 7.91 -10.71
CA HIS A 28 -6.19 6.77 -10.58
C HIS A 28 -6.21 5.94 -11.87
N CYS A 29 -6.28 4.62 -11.73
CA CYS A 29 -6.63 3.74 -12.84
C CYS A 29 -8.07 4.03 -13.28
N THR A 30 -8.27 4.22 -14.59
CA THR A 30 -9.57 4.56 -15.18
C THR A 30 -10.44 3.33 -15.47
N GLU A 31 -9.81 2.17 -15.66
CA GLU A 31 -10.52 0.90 -15.86
C GLU A 31 -11.12 0.39 -14.54
N TYR A 32 -12.43 0.17 -14.52
CA TYR A 32 -13.13 -0.23 -13.31
C TYR A 32 -13.21 -1.76 -13.18
N ASN A 33 -12.26 -2.33 -12.43
CA ASN A 33 -12.34 -3.69 -11.89
C ASN A 33 -11.99 -3.67 -10.39
N GLY A 34 -12.26 -4.77 -9.67
CA GLY A 34 -12.04 -4.81 -8.22
C GLY A 34 -10.58 -4.58 -7.80
N HIS A 35 -9.61 -4.99 -8.61
CA HIS A 35 -8.18 -4.81 -8.32
C HIS A 35 -7.77 -3.35 -8.51
N ASN A 36 -8.22 -2.70 -9.60
CA ASN A 36 -8.03 -1.28 -9.83
C ASN A 36 -8.76 -0.41 -8.79
N GLN A 37 -9.93 -0.86 -8.31
CA GLN A 37 -10.63 -0.19 -7.21
C GLN A 37 -9.79 -0.22 -5.93
N LEU A 38 -9.23 -1.38 -5.57
CA LEU A 38 -8.31 -1.51 -4.44
C LEU A 38 -7.09 -0.60 -4.60
N PHE A 39 -6.46 -0.59 -5.77
CA PHE A 39 -5.33 0.28 -6.09
C PHE A 39 -5.68 1.77 -5.87
N ASN A 40 -6.82 2.21 -6.40
CA ASN A 40 -7.27 3.60 -6.25
C ASN A 40 -7.59 3.94 -4.79
N GLU A 41 -8.22 3.05 -4.03
CA GLU A 41 -8.51 3.29 -2.61
C GLU A 41 -7.23 3.34 -1.74
N ILE A 42 -6.17 2.60 -2.11
CA ILE A 42 -4.86 2.73 -1.45
C ILE A 42 -4.24 4.10 -1.74
N ILE A 43 -4.39 4.64 -2.95
CA ILE A 43 -3.95 6.00 -3.29
C ILE A 43 -4.69 7.02 -2.42
N GLU A 44 -6.02 6.93 -2.34
CA GLU A 44 -6.83 7.80 -1.50
C GLU A 44 -6.46 7.70 -0.02
N LEU A 45 -6.16 6.48 0.46
CA LEU A 45 -5.68 6.25 1.82
C LEU A 45 -4.35 6.97 2.05
N PHE A 46 -3.37 6.82 1.17
CA PHE A 46 -2.07 7.49 1.30
C PHE A 46 -2.20 9.01 1.24
N GLN A 47 -3.08 9.54 0.39
CA GLN A 47 -3.41 10.97 0.37
C GLN A 47 -3.97 11.44 1.70
N SER A 48 -4.86 10.67 2.34
CA SER A 48 -5.40 11.00 3.66
C SER A 48 -4.34 11.00 4.76
N GLN A 49 -3.34 10.13 4.66
CA GLN A 49 -2.19 10.07 5.56
C GLN A 49 -1.11 11.12 5.23
N LYS A 50 -1.32 11.93 4.18
CA LYS A 50 -0.37 12.95 3.69
C LYS A 50 1.01 12.39 3.37
N VAL A 51 1.08 11.16 2.87
CA VAL A 51 2.33 10.49 2.47
C VAL A 51 2.50 10.51 0.95
N GLY A 52 3.74 10.37 0.48
CA GLY A 52 4.05 10.24 -0.93
C GLY A 52 5.55 10.36 -1.21
N TRP A 53 5.91 10.50 -2.48
CA TRP A 53 7.29 10.63 -2.93
C TRP A 53 7.53 12.01 -3.53
N MET A 54 8.70 12.58 -3.23
CA MET A 54 9.21 13.79 -3.85
C MET A 54 10.07 13.41 -5.08
N ASP A 55 10.24 14.35 -6.01
CA ASP A 55 11.22 14.27 -7.11
C ASP A 55 10.98 13.23 -8.23
N GLY A 56 9.72 12.99 -8.61
CA GLY A 56 9.43 12.19 -9.82
C GLY A 56 9.63 10.67 -9.68
N THR A 57 10.20 10.21 -8.58
CA THR A 57 10.37 8.78 -8.24
C THR A 57 9.03 8.07 -7.97
N TYR A 58 7.94 8.83 -7.82
CA TYR A 58 6.60 8.30 -7.64
C TYR A 58 6.20 7.34 -8.77
N ASN A 59 6.45 7.67 -10.04
CA ASN A 59 6.04 6.83 -11.19
C ASN A 59 6.82 5.51 -11.32
N THR A 60 7.97 5.39 -10.65
CA THR A 60 8.81 4.18 -10.70
C THR A 60 8.72 3.43 -9.38
N ILE A 61 9.38 3.94 -8.33
CA ILE A 61 9.50 3.30 -7.03
C ILE A 61 8.14 3.31 -6.31
N GLY A 62 7.45 4.44 -6.32
CA GLY A 62 6.18 4.54 -5.61
C GLY A 62 5.07 3.70 -6.26
N LYS A 63 5.00 3.67 -7.59
CA LYS A 63 4.07 2.80 -8.33
C LYS A 63 4.36 1.33 -8.07
N LEU A 64 5.64 0.94 -8.05
CA LEU A 64 6.05 -0.42 -7.71
C LEU A 64 5.61 -0.80 -6.29
N PHE A 65 5.76 0.09 -5.31
CA PHE A 65 5.31 -0.14 -3.94
C PHE A 65 3.79 -0.27 -3.85
N LEU A 66 3.03 0.62 -4.50
CA LEU A 66 1.56 0.53 -4.56
C LEU A 66 1.09 -0.79 -5.17
N ASN A 67 1.71 -1.22 -6.27
CA ASN A 67 1.40 -2.52 -6.88
C ASN A 67 1.68 -3.68 -5.92
N ARG A 68 2.81 -3.65 -5.21
CA ARG A 68 3.15 -4.69 -4.21
C ARG A 68 2.11 -4.78 -3.09
N ILE A 69 1.64 -3.66 -2.56
CA ILE A 69 0.55 -3.63 -1.56
C ILE A 69 -0.74 -4.15 -2.18
N THR A 70 -1.11 -3.64 -3.34
CA THR A 70 -2.36 -3.99 -4.04
C THR A 70 -2.41 -5.48 -4.31
N ASP A 71 -1.37 -6.07 -4.88
CA ASP A 71 -1.28 -7.50 -5.17
C ASP A 71 -1.31 -8.35 -3.91
N THR A 72 -0.70 -7.86 -2.83
CA THR A 72 -0.73 -8.52 -1.53
C THR A 72 -2.14 -8.55 -0.96
N LEU A 73 -2.78 -7.38 -0.86
CA LEU A 73 -4.12 -7.24 -0.33
C LEU A 73 -5.13 -8.00 -1.19
N TRP A 74 -5.05 -7.87 -2.52
CA TRP A 74 -5.88 -8.60 -3.47
C TRP A 74 -5.81 -10.12 -3.30
N TYR A 75 -4.61 -10.65 -3.05
CA TYR A 75 -4.41 -12.08 -2.86
C TYR A 75 -4.99 -12.59 -1.54
N ILE A 76 -4.87 -11.82 -0.46
CA ILE A 76 -5.39 -12.23 0.86
C ILE A 76 -6.86 -11.85 1.08
N ASP A 77 -7.42 -10.96 0.26
CA ASP A 77 -8.77 -10.40 0.36
C ASP A 77 -9.86 -11.47 0.57
N PRO A 78 -9.89 -12.58 -0.19
CA PRO A 78 -10.91 -13.62 0.02
C PRO A 78 -10.71 -14.46 1.28
N HIS A 79 -9.55 -14.32 1.93
CA HIS A 79 -9.08 -15.17 3.03
C HIS A 79 -8.96 -14.42 4.36
N LEU A 80 -9.38 -13.16 4.43
CA LEU A 80 -9.24 -12.33 5.62
C LEU A 80 -9.89 -12.99 6.86
N SER A 81 -11.03 -13.66 6.72
CA SER A 81 -11.67 -14.39 7.82
C SER A 81 -10.83 -15.56 8.32
N THR A 82 -10.19 -16.31 7.41
CA THR A 82 -9.30 -17.44 7.73
C THR A 82 -8.02 -16.97 8.42
N LEU A 83 -7.46 -15.84 7.98
CA LEU A 83 -6.30 -15.21 8.61
C LEU A 83 -6.66 -14.71 10.01
N ASN A 84 -7.80 -14.03 10.13
CA ASN A 84 -8.33 -13.48 11.38
C ASN A 84 -8.58 -14.56 12.44
N ALA A 85 -9.14 -15.71 12.04
CA ALA A 85 -9.36 -16.86 12.93
C ALA A 85 -8.06 -17.43 13.53
N ARG A 86 -6.91 -17.13 12.92
CA ARG A 86 -5.58 -17.51 13.41
C ARG A 86 -4.79 -16.33 13.99
N SER A 87 -5.48 -15.25 14.35
CA SER A 87 -4.90 -14.02 14.91
C SER A 87 -3.94 -13.27 13.96
N TYR A 88 -4.03 -13.51 12.65
CA TYR A 88 -3.32 -12.73 11.63
C TYR A 88 -4.24 -11.65 11.08
N HIS A 89 -4.38 -10.57 11.85
CA HIS A 89 -5.32 -9.49 11.55
C HIS A 89 -4.82 -8.61 10.40
N LEU A 90 -5.74 -8.08 9.59
CA LEU A 90 -5.40 -7.01 8.65
C LEU A 90 -4.97 -5.77 9.46
N PRO A 91 -3.84 -5.12 9.13
CA PRO A 91 -3.42 -3.91 9.83
C PRO A 91 -4.51 -2.83 9.79
N ILE A 92 -4.70 -2.12 10.93
CA ILE A 92 -5.76 -1.13 11.12
C ILE A 92 -5.76 -0.07 10.01
N LEU A 93 -4.60 0.33 9.51
CA LEU A 93 -4.51 1.28 8.41
C LEU A 93 -5.32 0.81 7.18
N PHE A 94 -5.22 -0.47 6.82
CA PHE A 94 -5.90 -1.01 5.65
C PHE A 94 -7.37 -1.27 5.90
N THR A 95 -7.83 -1.42 7.14
CA THR A 95 -9.27 -1.55 7.44
C THR A 95 -10.04 -0.25 7.14
N GLN A 96 -9.34 0.87 6.98
CA GLN A 96 -9.91 2.18 6.62
C GLN A 96 -10.27 2.31 5.14
N LEU A 97 -9.82 1.38 4.28
CA LEU A 97 -10.22 1.34 2.88
C LEU A 97 -11.76 1.28 2.77
N LYS A 98 -12.35 2.06 1.85
CA LYS A 98 -13.81 2.27 1.77
C LYS A 98 -14.55 0.95 1.62
N THR A 99 -14.07 0.06 0.76
CA THR A 99 -14.69 -1.25 0.54
C THR A 99 -14.70 -2.12 1.80
N TYR A 100 -13.63 -2.11 2.60
CA TYR A 100 -13.60 -2.85 3.87
C TYR A 100 -14.46 -2.23 4.96
N ARG A 101 -14.53 -0.90 5.04
CA ARG A 101 -15.45 -0.21 5.97
C ARG A 101 -16.91 -0.54 5.69
N ASP A 102 -17.26 -0.76 4.43
CA ASP A 102 -18.58 -1.19 3.98
C ASP A 102 -18.86 -2.69 4.23
N GLY A 103 -17.90 -3.44 4.80
CA GLY A 103 -18.02 -4.89 4.99
C GLY A 103 -17.99 -5.69 3.69
N LYS A 104 -17.46 -5.11 2.60
CA LYS A 104 -17.36 -5.74 1.28
C LYS A 104 -15.93 -6.23 1.04
N VAL A 105 -15.78 -7.03 -0.03
CA VAL A 105 -14.49 -7.54 -0.52
C VAL A 105 -14.24 -7.04 -1.94
N TYR A 106 -12.98 -6.93 -2.33
CA TYR A 106 -12.59 -6.47 -3.66
C TYR A 106 -12.67 -7.60 -4.70
N ASN A 107 -12.15 -8.77 -4.35
CA ASN A 107 -12.05 -9.93 -5.21
C ASN A 107 -13.35 -10.74 -5.19
N LYS A 108 -14.43 -10.10 -5.66
CA LYS A 108 -15.78 -10.69 -5.73
C LYS A 108 -15.80 -11.95 -6.58
N SER A 109 -15.01 -11.99 -7.66
CA SER A 109 -14.93 -13.14 -8.56
C SER A 109 -14.43 -14.40 -7.86
N TYR A 110 -13.58 -14.29 -6.84
CA TYR A 110 -13.19 -15.45 -6.03
C TYR A 110 -14.40 -16.14 -5.36
N HIS A 111 -15.40 -15.35 -4.95
CA HIS A 111 -16.59 -15.89 -4.28
C HIS A 111 -17.67 -16.33 -5.26
N THR A 112 -17.82 -15.63 -6.39
CA THR A 112 -18.90 -15.88 -7.37
C THR A 112 -18.51 -16.84 -8.50
N SER A 113 -17.22 -17.11 -8.70
CA SER A 113 -16.75 -18.05 -9.72
C SER A 113 -17.10 -19.49 -9.37
N TYR A 114 -17.49 -20.27 -10.38
CA TYR A 114 -17.71 -21.71 -10.29
C TYR A 114 -16.41 -22.52 -10.31
N HIS A 115 -15.27 -21.88 -10.54
CA HIS A 115 -13.97 -22.56 -10.53
C HIS A 115 -13.53 -22.93 -9.12
N LYS A 116 -12.67 -23.95 -9.03
CA LYS A 116 -12.06 -24.37 -7.77
C LYS A 116 -11.34 -23.18 -7.13
N LYS A 117 -11.70 -22.89 -5.87
CA LYS A 117 -11.10 -21.84 -5.07
C LYS A 117 -9.68 -22.25 -4.68
N ASN A 118 -8.70 -21.44 -5.06
CA ASN A 118 -7.31 -21.68 -4.69
C ASN A 118 -7.10 -21.31 -3.22
N PRO A 119 -6.52 -22.22 -2.41
CA PRO A 119 -6.15 -21.88 -1.04
C PRO A 119 -4.97 -20.90 -1.02
N LEU A 120 -4.71 -20.33 0.15
CA LEU A 120 -3.46 -19.60 0.39
C LEU A 120 -2.26 -20.55 0.24
N LEU A 121 -1.30 -20.15 -0.58
CA LEU A 121 -0.09 -20.91 -0.86
C LEU A 121 1.11 -20.31 -0.14
N GLN A 122 1.89 -21.17 0.53
CA GLN A 122 3.10 -20.77 1.25
C GLN A 122 4.09 -20.01 0.37
N GLN A 123 4.34 -20.50 -0.86
CA GLN A 123 5.28 -19.87 -1.78
C GLN A 123 4.82 -18.48 -2.21
N LYS A 124 3.52 -18.31 -2.45
CA LYS A 124 2.94 -17.02 -2.86
C LYS A 124 3.00 -16.01 -1.71
N LEU A 125 2.66 -16.42 -0.50
CA LEU A 125 2.77 -15.57 0.69
C LEU A 125 4.22 -15.15 0.96
N SER A 126 5.16 -16.09 0.85
CA SER A 126 6.60 -15.80 1.00
C SER A 126 7.05 -14.79 -0.05
N HIS A 127 6.70 -15.00 -1.33
CA HIS A 127 7.03 -14.08 -2.41
C HIS A 127 6.46 -12.67 -2.19
N LEU A 128 5.18 -12.56 -1.81
CA LEU A 128 4.55 -11.26 -1.52
C LEU A 128 5.25 -10.56 -0.35
N SER A 129 5.56 -11.29 0.72
CA SER A 129 6.28 -10.73 1.88
C SER A 129 7.67 -10.22 1.50
N SER A 130 8.46 -11.00 0.76
CA SER A 130 9.80 -10.57 0.29
C SER A 130 9.72 -9.38 -0.66
N SER A 131 8.71 -9.32 -1.53
CA SER A 131 8.52 -8.19 -2.44
C SER A 131 8.24 -6.89 -1.68
N LEU A 132 7.44 -6.94 -0.61
CA LEU A 132 7.21 -5.79 0.27
C LEU A 132 8.47 -5.37 1.02
N GLU A 133 9.26 -6.32 1.53
CA GLU A 133 10.53 -6.03 2.21
C GLU A 133 11.54 -5.29 1.32
N LEU A 134 11.58 -5.59 0.02
CA LEU A 134 12.40 -4.85 -0.94
C LEU A 134 12.00 -3.36 -1.03
N SER A 135 10.75 -3.02 -0.70
CA SER A 135 10.27 -1.63 -0.67
C SER A 135 10.60 -0.97 0.66
N ILE A 136 10.44 -1.71 1.77
CA ILE A 136 10.76 -1.23 3.12
C ILE A 136 12.25 -0.92 3.25
N GLY A 137 13.13 -1.67 2.57
CA GLY A 137 14.57 -1.42 2.57
C GLY A 137 15.03 -0.21 1.75
N GLN A 138 14.11 0.52 1.09
CA GLN A 138 14.47 1.71 0.31
C GLN A 138 14.62 2.93 1.20
N LEU A 139 15.52 3.85 0.84
CA LEU A 139 15.83 5.04 1.65
C LEU A 139 14.60 5.90 1.99
N TRP A 140 13.67 6.05 1.05
CA TRP A 140 12.45 6.85 1.25
C TRP A 140 11.53 6.28 2.33
N ALA A 141 11.58 4.97 2.60
CA ALA A 141 10.69 4.33 3.56
C ALA A 141 11.02 4.72 5.02
N ASN A 142 12.22 5.24 5.26
CA ASN A 142 12.67 5.72 6.57
C ASN A 142 12.38 7.22 6.78
N ASP A 143 11.80 7.91 5.79
CA ASP A 143 11.42 9.31 5.94
C ASP A 143 10.23 9.44 6.91
N ASP A 144 10.26 10.44 7.78
CA ASP A 144 9.27 10.68 8.82
C ASP A 144 7.83 10.80 8.30
N ILE A 145 7.67 11.23 7.04
CA ILE A 145 6.36 11.28 6.40
C ILE A 145 5.69 9.90 6.36
N TRP A 146 6.46 8.80 6.35
CA TRP A 146 5.94 7.43 6.26
C TRP A 146 5.67 6.76 7.61
N ASN A 147 5.90 7.44 8.74
CA ASN A 147 5.77 6.88 10.09
C ASN A 147 4.35 6.36 10.41
N GLN A 148 3.31 6.89 9.77
CA GLN A 148 1.93 6.42 9.95
C GLN A 148 1.59 5.18 9.10
N VAL A 149 2.37 4.90 8.05
CA VAL A 149 2.11 3.83 7.08
C VAL A 149 3.01 2.63 7.28
N MET A 150 4.32 2.85 7.49
CA MET A 150 5.30 1.75 7.55
C MET A 150 5.05 0.73 8.65
N PRO A 151 4.61 1.09 9.87
CA PRO A 151 4.25 0.09 10.89
C PRO A 151 3.16 -0.88 10.40
N ALA A 152 2.17 -0.40 9.65
CA ALA A 152 1.14 -1.27 9.09
C ALA A 152 1.68 -2.21 8.01
N ILE A 153 2.63 -1.74 7.19
CA ILE A 153 3.30 -2.56 6.17
C ILE A 153 4.14 -3.66 6.84
N LEU A 154 4.90 -3.32 7.88
CA LEU A 154 5.70 -4.27 8.65
C LEU A 154 4.82 -5.36 9.28
N ILE A 155 3.72 -4.98 9.92
CA ILE A 155 2.74 -5.94 10.48
C ILE A 155 2.17 -6.84 9.38
N LEU A 156 1.84 -6.27 8.20
CA LEU A 156 1.36 -7.07 7.06
C LEU A 156 2.40 -8.11 6.65
N VAL A 157 3.66 -7.69 6.45
CA VAL A 157 4.77 -8.60 6.10
C VAL A 157 4.94 -9.70 7.14
N GLU A 158 4.95 -9.36 8.42
CA GLU A 158 5.06 -10.34 9.49
C GLU A 158 3.93 -11.35 9.47
N ASN A 159 2.69 -10.90 9.26
CA ASN A 159 1.52 -11.78 9.20
C ASN A 159 1.61 -12.75 8.03
N LEU A 160 2.03 -12.28 6.85
CA LEU A 160 2.26 -13.15 5.69
C LEU A 160 3.33 -14.21 5.98
N LYS A 161 4.44 -13.82 6.60
CA LYS A 161 5.54 -14.74 6.95
C LYS A 161 5.12 -15.77 7.99
N LYS A 162 4.45 -15.34 9.05
CA LYS A 162 3.95 -16.22 10.12
C LYS A 162 2.95 -17.23 9.57
N TYR A 163 2.01 -16.79 8.73
CA TYR A 163 1.06 -17.70 8.11
C TYR A 163 1.71 -18.64 7.08
N ALA A 164 2.67 -18.15 6.29
CA ALA A 164 3.45 -18.99 5.39
C ALA A 164 4.19 -20.11 6.15
N LYS A 165 4.80 -19.79 7.29
CA LYS A 165 5.45 -20.78 8.17
C LYS A 165 4.43 -21.78 8.74
N TYR A 166 3.27 -21.30 9.19
CA TYR A 166 2.20 -22.16 9.69
C TYR A 166 1.78 -23.20 8.64
N LEU A 167 1.63 -22.81 7.37
CA LEU A 167 1.25 -23.73 6.29
C LEU A 167 2.26 -24.87 6.09
N ILE A 168 3.56 -24.62 6.31
CA ILE A 168 4.60 -25.67 6.25
C ILE A 168 4.39 -26.65 7.40
N THR A 169 4.28 -26.13 8.64
CA THR A 169 4.15 -26.96 9.83
C THR A 169 2.91 -27.86 9.78
N THR A 170 1.79 -27.37 9.25
CA THR A 170 0.58 -28.17 9.07
C THR A 170 0.63 -29.17 7.92
N ALA A 171 1.53 -28.98 6.94
CA ALA A 171 1.70 -29.92 5.84
C ALA A 171 2.64 -31.08 6.18
N THR A 172 3.47 -30.90 7.22
CA THR A 172 4.43 -31.90 7.72
C THR A 172 3.94 -32.68 8.94
N ALA A 173 2.75 -32.33 9.47
CA ALA A 173 2.10 -32.98 10.61
C ALA A 173 1.05 -33.98 10.12
#